data_AF-A0AAD5EWM2-F1
#
_entry.id   AF-A0AAD5EWM2-F1
#
_cell.length_a   1.000
_cell.length_b   1.000
_cell.length_c   1.000
_cell.angle_alpha   90.00
_cell.angle_beta   90.00
_cell.angle_gamma   90.00
#
_symmetry.space_group_name_H-M   'P 1'
#
loop_
_entity.id
_entity.type
_entity.pdbx_description
1 polymer ?
#
loop_
_entity_poly.entity_id
_entity_poly.type
_entity_poly.pdbx_seq_one_letter_code
_entity_poly.pdbx_strand_id
1 'polypeptide(L)'
;MHQIFPSTFFNFEFLRLLGTAPYLGAETGECLATAARIKDGDPESWYHAWYEQAQKALALADEAKAVGDGPGAAWGYIRASNYFRASEFLLHCTPEDPRILSSAVASADAFDKGWILLDGSVRKVDIPYEGDKTLPGRLYLPAPHHQLSGKIPVVVQTGGFDSTQEELYYYGAAGALPRGYAVFSFDGPGQGLSLRKDKLYLRPDWEHVTSKVLDHVVGELAPTHNLDVDRLAVFGASLGGYLSLRAAADPRVKAVVSCDGPLDLFDITRSRMPPWFINGWLSGWLSDGFFNWVIDRLASVNFQLAWEFGHSKWVYGVKTPADVMRTMQKFSLKDGYLSKIKCPTLITGAADSFYFTPQQNAHPIFDSLSALGPAEKHLWIGKGGVEGGGLQAKIGALALMHYKMFAWLDEIFGIRRDEL
;
A
#
# COMPACT_ATOMS: atom_id res chain seq x y z
N MET A 1 7.47 21.67 -3.36
CA MET A 1 6.81 21.05 -2.20
C MET A 1 7.30 21.77 -0.96
N HIS A 2 6.42 22.21 -0.07
CA HIS A 2 6.86 22.72 1.24
C HIS A 2 7.47 21.55 2.03
N GLN A 3 8.68 21.73 2.57
CA GLN A 3 9.38 20.71 3.35
C GLN A 3 9.20 21.01 4.84
N ILE A 4 8.55 20.08 5.54
CA ILE A 4 8.43 20.09 7.01
C ILE A 4 9.70 19.55 7.64
N PHE A 5 10.29 18.52 7.02
CA PHE A 5 11.55 17.92 7.43
C PHE A 5 12.63 18.13 6.35
N PRO A 6 13.89 18.41 6.73
CA PRO A 6 15.01 18.44 5.79
C PRO A 6 15.23 17.10 5.08
N SER A 7 15.11 15.97 5.79
CA SER A 7 15.18 14.64 5.19
C SER A 7 13.99 14.40 4.26
N THR A 8 14.28 14.05 3.01
CA THR A 8 13.26 13.68 2.02
C THR A 8 12.44 12.48 2.47
N PHE A 9 13.06 11.53 3.18
CA PHE A 9 12.38 10.34 3.70
C PHE A 9 11.37 10.67 4.80
N PHE A 10 11.77 11.43 5.83
CA PHE A 10 10.85 11.86 6.89
C PHE A 10 9.74 12.76 6.34
N ASN A 11 10.08 13.68 5.43
CA ASN A 11 9.10 14.55 4.81
C ASN A 11 8.07 13.77 3.98
N PHE A 12 8.51 12.74 3.25
CA PHE A 12 7.62 11.88 2.49
C PHE A 12 6.66 11.10 3.38
N GLU A 13 7.15 10.48 4.46
CA GLU A 13 6.31 9.75 5.41
C GLU A 13 5.36 10.68 6.19
N PHE A 14 5.79 11.91 6.50
CA PHE A 14 4.91 12.91 7.07
C PHE A 14 3.75 13.26 6.12
N LEU A 15 4.06 13.49 4.84
CA LEU A 15 3.04 13.78 3.83
C LEU A 15 2.14 12.59 3.53
N ARG A 16 2.64 11.36 3.62
CA ARG A 16 1.86 10.13 3.51
C ARG A 16 0.75 10.10 4.57
N LEU A 17 1.07 10.50 5.79
CA LEU A 17 0.10 10.60 6.88
C LEU A 17 -0.84 11.81 6.70
N LEU A 18 -0.30 13.02 6.51
CA LEU A 18 -1.11 14.23 6.35
C LEU A 18 -2.08 14.13 5.15
N GLY A 19 -1.65 13.47 4.07
CA GLY A 19 -2.45 13.27 2.86
C GLY A 19 -3.73 12.45 3.08
N THR A 20 -3.87 11.78 4.22
CA THR A 20 -5.09 11.03 4.59
C THR A 20 -6.15 11.90 5.28
N ALA A 21 -5.85 13.18 5.55
CA ALA A 21 -6.78 14.10 6.23
C ALA A 21 -8.17 14.20 5.57
N PRO A 22 -8.30 14.25 4.22
CA PRO A 22 -9.62 14.26 3.56
C PRO A 22 -10.47 13.01 3.84
N TYR A 23 -9.85 11.94 4.36
CA TYR A 23 -10.46 10.63 4.58
C TYR A 23 -10.36 10.19 6.04
N LEU A 24 -10.41 11.16 6.97
CA LEU A 24 -10.44 10.95 8.43
C LEU A 24 -9.16 10.34 9.02
N GLY A 25 -8.11 10.15 8.23
CA GLY A 25 -6.87 9.50 8.68
C GLY A 25 -5.91 10.43 9.41
N ALA A 26 -6.17 11.74 9.42
CA ALA A 26 -5.32 12.74 10.04
C ALA A 26 -6.06 14.06 10.28
N GLU A 27 -5.61 14.81 11.27
CA GLU A 27 -5.96 16.22 11.45
C GLU A 27 -4.74 17.10 11.18
N THR A 28 -4.92 18.16 10.38
CA THR A 28 -3.78 18.98 9.92
C THR A 28 -3.04 19.63 11.10
N GLY A 29 -3.79 20.18 12.06
CA GLY A 29 -3.20 20.80 13.26
C GLY A 29 -2.45 19.79 14.13
N GLU A 30 -3.00 18.60 14.33
CA GLU A 30 -2.36 17.51 15.09
C GLU A 30 -1.06 17.05 14.42
N CYS A 31 -1.05 16.95 13.09
CA CYS A 31 0.13 16.59 12.32
C CYS A 31 1.24 17.64 12.49
N LEU A 32 0.92 18.92 12.30
CA LEU A 32 1.90 20.01 12.42
C LEU A 32 2.44 20.13 13.85
N ALA A 33 1.58 20.00 14.86
CA ALA A 33 1.99 20.00 16.26
C ALA A 33 2.87 18.79 16.62
N THR A 34 2.60 17.63 16.01
CA THR A 34 3.42 16.43 16.18
C THR A 34 4.76 16.57 15.49
N ALA A 35 4.81 17.10 14.27
CA ALA A 35 6.05 17.36 13.54
C ALA A 35 7.00 18.28 14.30
N ALA A 36 6.48 19.28 15.01
CA ALA A 36 7.30 20.20 15.83
C ALA A 36 8.06 19.51 16.98
N ARG A 37 7.69 18.27 17.35
CA ARG A 37 8.34 17.48 18.40
C ARG A 37 9.29 16.41 17.85
N ILE A 38 9.34 16.24 16.53
CA ILE A 38 10.16 15.25 15.86
C ILE A 38 11.49 15.89 15.45
N LYS A 39 12.58 15.24 15.81
CA LYS A 39 13.92 15.58 15.33
C LYS A 39 14.16 14.84 14.01
N ASP A 40 14.55 15.59 12.98
CA ASP A 40 14.83 15.03 11.67
C ASP A 40 15.92 13.94 11.74
N GLY A 41 15.67 12.81 11.08
CA GLY A 41 16.58 11.65 11.09
C GLY A 41 16.61 10.84 12.39
N ASP A 42 15.77 11.15 13.37
CA ASP A 42 15.71 10.45 14.66
C ASP A 42 14.42 9.59 14.77
N PRO A 43 14.52 8.26 14.58
CA PRO A 43 13.36 7.36 14.63
C PRO A 43 12.70 7.27 16.00
N GLU A 44 13.44 7.53 17.09
CA GLU A 44 12.88 7.49 18.45
C GLU A 44 11.97 8.69 18.69
N SER A 45 12.42 9.88 18.27
CA SER A 45 11.59 11.09 18.36
C SER A 45 10.31 10.96 17.53
N TRP A 46 10.40 10.32 16.35
CA TRP A 46 9.25 10.01 15.50
C TRP A 46 8.27 9.08 16.20
N TYR A 47 8.76 7.94 16.72
CA TYR A 47 7.94 6.96 17.41
C TYR A 47 7.20 7.60 18.58
N HIS A 48 7.91 8.26 19.48
CA HIS A 48 7.31 8.84 20.68
C HIS A 48 6.29 9.94 20.34
N ALA A 49 6.61 10.81 19.38
CA ALA A 49 5.71 11.89 19.00
C ALA A 49 4.39 11.36 18.42
N TRP A 50 4.45 10.42 17.47
CA TRP A 50 3.26 9.84 16.85
C TRP A 50 2.49 8.92 17.78
N TYR A 51 3.17 8.12 18.59
CA TYR A 51 2.52 7.24 19.56
C TYR A 51 1.72 8.03 20.60
N GLU A 52 2.30 9.10 21.15
CA GLU A 52 1.59 9.98 22.09
C GLU A 52 0.39 10.67 21.41
N GLN A 53 0.55 11.11 20.15
CA GLN A 53 -0.56 11.72 19.41
C GLN A 53 -1.68 10.70 19.12
N ALA A 54 -1.33 9.44 18.83
CA ALA A 54 -2.28 8.35 18.66
C ALA A 54 -3.09 8.11 19.95
N GLN A 55 -2.43 8.10 21.10
CA GLN A 55 -3.10 7.96 22.40
C GLN A 55 -4.07 9.11 22.69
N LYS A 56 -3.69 10.36 22.36
CA LYS A 56 -4.59 11.52 22.50
C LYS A 56 -5.82 11.40 21.61
N ALA A 57 -5.64 11.04 20.33
CA ALA A 57 -6.75 10.84 19.41
C ALA A 57 -7.68 9.68 19.85
N LEU A 58 -7.09 8.61 20.39
CA LEU A 58 -7.85 7.48 20.94
C LEU A 58 -8.69 7.90 22.15
N ALA A 59 -8.13 8.68 23.08
CA ALA A 59 -8.85 9.17 24.25
C ALA A 59 -10.04 10.07 23.85
N LEU A 60 -9.84 10.99 22.89
CA LEU A 60 -10.92 11.81 22.35
C LEU A 60 -12.03 10.97 21.68
N ALA A 61 -11.66 9.88 21.00
CA ALA A 61 -12.62 8.96 20.42
C ALA A 61 -13.46 8.24 21.50
N ASP A 62 -12.82 7.80 22.59
CA ASP A 62 -13.48 7.17 23.73
C ASP A 62 -14.40 8.16 24.47
N GLU A 63 -14.01 9.44 24.60
CA GLU A 63 -14.85 10.52 25.14
C GLU A 63 -16.11 10.76 24.29
N ALA A 64 -15.96 10.89 22.97
CA ALA A 64 -17.08 11.05 22.05
C ALA A 64 -18.04 9.85 22.11
N LYS A 65 -17.49 8.63 22.15
CA LYS A 65 -18.27 7.40 22.31
C LYS A 65 -19.07 7.39 23.62
N ALA A 66 -18.48 7.86 24.72
CA ALA A 66 -19.13 7.86 26.04
C ALA A 66 -20.40 8.74 26.10
N VAL A 67 -20.48 9.77 25.26
CA VAL A 67 -21.66 10.65 25.15
C VAL A 67 -22.59 10.31 23.98
N GLY A 68 -22.31 9.23 23.25
CA GLY A 68 -23.11 8.78 22.11
C GLY A 68 -22.86 9.53 20.79
N ASP A 69 -21.76 10.28 20.68
CA ASP A 69 -21.34 10.93 19.44
C ASP A 69 -20.63 9.93 18.52
N GLY A 70 -21.42 9.21 17.72
CA GLY A 70 -20.94 8.23 16.74
C GLY A 70 -19.94 8.84 15.74
N PRO A 71 -20.28 9.94 15.05
CA PRO A 71 -19.34 10.62 14.14
C PRO A 71 -18.03 11.03 14.81
N GLY A 72 -18.08 11.70 15.98
CA GLY A 72 -16.87 12.11 16.70
C GLY A 72 -15.99 10.93 17.09
N ALA A 73 -16.60 9.83 17.55
CA ALA A 73 -15.88 8.60 17.87
C ALA A 73 -15.23 7.98 16.62
N ALA A 74 -15.94 7.92 15.48
CA ALA A 74 -15.41 7.42 14.21
C ALA A 74 -14.17 8.20 13.79
N TRP A 75 -14.28 9.54 13.78
CA TRP A 75 -13.18 10.42 13.38
C TRP A 75 -11.96 10.23 14.26
N GLY A 76 -12.14 10.08 15.58
CA GLY A 76 -11.05 9.88 16.53
C GLY A 76 -10.37 8.53 16.36
N TYR A 77 -11.14 7.44 16.26
CA TYR A 77 -10.60 6.09 16.13
C TYR A 77 -9.84 5.88 14.81
N ILE A 78 -10.35 6.38 13.69
CA ILE A 78 -9.70 6.22 12.37
C ILE A 78 -8.36 6.96 12.31
N ARG A 79 -8.26 8.20 12.83
CA ARG A 79 -6.96 8.90 12.86
C ARG A 79 -6.01 8.32 13.91
N ALA A 80 -6.52 7.88 15.07
CA ALA A 80 -5.70 7.18 16.07
C ALA A 80 -5.04 5.93 15.48
N SER A 81 -5.79 5.14 14.69
CA SER A 81 -5.25 3.98 13.97
C SER A 81 -4.07 4.35 13.07
N ASN A 82 -4.22 5.40 12.25
CA ASN A 82 -3.16 5.83 11.33
C ASN A 82 -1.92 6.36 12.08
N TYR A 83 -2.11 7.05 13.21
CA TYR A 83 -1.01 7.55 14.03
C TYR A 83 -0.26 6.41 14.73
N PHE A 84 -0.95 5.38 15.24
CA PHE A 84 -0.30 4.18 15.75
C PHE A 84 0.51 3.47 14.66
N ARG A 85 -0.07 3.28 13.47
CA ARG A 85 0.63 2.72 12.30
C ARG A 85 1.88 3.54 11.96
N ALA A 86 1.77 4.87 11.93
CA ALA A 86 2.91 5.72 11.62
C ALA A 86 3.99 5.71 12.69
N SER A 87 3.63 5.57 13.97
CA SER A 87 4.60 5.59 15.07
C SER A 87 5.70 4.55 14.90
N GLU A 88 5.36 3.33 14.52
CA GLU A 88 6.30 2.22 14.43
C GLU A 88 7.05 2.14 13.09
N PHE A 89 6.60 2.86 12.07
CA PHE A 89 7.13 2.77 10.72
C PHE A 89 8.65 2.90 10.67
N LEU A 90 9.23 3.86 11.40
CA LEU A 90 10.68 4.10 11.38
C LEU A 90 11.51 3.14 12.24
N LEU A 91 10.88 2.17 12.93
CA LEU A 91 11.55 1.17 13.74
C LEU A 91 11.90 -0.13 12.98
N HIS A 92 11.50 -0.26 11.71
CA HIS A 92 11.66 -1.49 10.92
C HIS A 92 13.11 -1.92 10.66
N CYS A 93 14.09 -1.06 10.98
CA CYS A 93 15.50 -1.44 10.99
C CYS A 93 15.83 -2.49 12.08
N THR A 94 14.97 -2.64 13.08
CA THR A 94 15.06 -3.60 14.20
C THR A 94 13.74 -4.36 14.33
N PRO A 95 13.48 -5.38 13.48
CA PRO A 95 12.19 -6.06 13.41
C PRO A 95 11.81 -6.86 14.67
N GLU A 96 12.76 -7.06 15.59
CA GLU A 96 12.55 -7.66 16.91
C GLU A 96 12.06 -6.66 17.97
N ASP A 97 12.00 -5.36 17.65
CA ASP A 97 11.50 -4.35 18.56
C ASP A 97 10.01 -4.62 18.91
N PRO A 98 9.66 -4.87 20.19
CA PRO A 98 8.29 -5.21 20.56
C PRO A 98 7.29 -4.10 20.24
N ARG A 99 7.76 -2.84 20.13
CA ARG A 99 6.93 -1.68 19.80
C ARG A 99 6.28 -1.79 18.43
N ILE A 100 6.93 -2.46 17.47
CA ILE A 100 6.42 -2.71 16.12
C ILE A 100 5.10 -3.48 16.19
N LEU A 101 5.10 -4.61 16.88
CA LEU A 101 3.90 -5.44 16.99
C LEU A 101 2.84 -4.76 17.87
N SER A 102 3.21 -4.15 18.99
CA SER A 102 2.23 -3.51 19.87
C SER A 102 1.53 -2.32 19.21
N SER A 103 2.26 -1.48 18.46
CA SER A 103 1.67 -0.36 17.73
C SER A 103 0.82 -0.82 16.55
N ALA A 104 1.23 -1.88 15.85
CA ALA A 104 0.42 -2.45 14.75
C ALA A 104 -0.89 -3.03 15.27
N VAL A 105 -0.88 -3.74 16.42
CA VAL A 105 -2.11 -4.24 17.06
C VAL A 105 -2.99 -3.08 17.53
N ALA A 106 -2.41 -2.07 18.18
CA ALA A 106 -3.16 -0.87 18.59
C ALA A 106 -3.78 -0.12 17.41
N SER A 107 -3.07 -0.07 16.27
CA SER A 107 -3.58 0.50 15.02
C SER A 107 -4.78 -0.28 14.49
N ALA A 108 -4.69 -1.61 14.42
CA ALA A 108 -5.79 -2.48 13.98
C ALA A 108 -7.00 -2.37 14.91
N ASP A 109 -6.79 -2.42 16.23
CA ASP A 109 -7.85 -2.31 17.23
C ASP A 109 -8.57 -0.96 17.17
N ALA A 110 -7.82 0.14 17.04
CA ALA A 110 -8.40 1.47 16.88
C ALA A 110 -9.19 1.56 15.57
N PHE A 111 -8.65 1.03 14.46
CA PHE A 111 -9.38 1.00 13.19
C PHE A 111 -10.69 0.22 13.33
N ASP A 112 -10.66 -0.89 14.08
CA ASP A 112 -11.82 -1.75 14.28
C ASP A 112 -12.93 -1.11 15.10
N LYS A 113 -12.57 -0.26 16.07
CA LYS A 113 -13.54 0.58 16.78
C LYS A 113 -14.11 1.69 15.90
N GLY A 114 -13.33 2.19 14.95
CA GLY A 114 -13.71 3.29 14.07
C GLY A 114 -14.58 2.86 12.90
N TRP A 115 -14.25 1.77 12.21
CA TRP A 115 -14.93 1.43 10.96
C TRP A 115 -16.40 1.07 11.16
N ILE A 116 -16.77 0.51 12.32
CA ILE A 116 -18.17 0.17 12.63
C ILE A 116 -19.08 1.41 12.67
N LEU A 117 -18.47 2.60 12.76
CA LEU A 117 -19.13 3.90 12.83
C LEU A 117 -19.08 4.67 11.50
N LEU A 118 -18.44 4.10 10.46
CA LEU A 118 -18.42 4.68 9.12
C LEU A 118 -19.76 4.44 8.40
N ASP A 119 -20.03 5.28 7.41
CA ASP A 119 -21.20 5.17 6.54
C ASP A 119 -21.05 4.03 5.52
N GLY A 120 -21.16 2.79 6.01
CA GLY A 120 -20.99 1.54 5.27
C GLY A 120 -21.00 0.34 6.22
N SER A 121 -20.66 -0.84 5.71
CA SER A 121 -20.41 -2.00 6.58
C SER A 121 -19.07 -2.64 6.25
N VAL A 122 -18.33 -3.05 7.28
CA VAL A 122 -17.10 -3.81 7.11
C VAL A 122 -17.27 -5.18 7.74
N ARG A 123 -16.66 -6.19 7.14
CA ARG A 123 -16.63 -7.56 7.67
C ARG A 123 -15.18 -8.01 7.71
N LYS A 124 -14.72 -8.45 8.87
CA LYS A 124 -13.43 -9.17 8.96
C LYS A 124 -13.60 -10.57 8.40
N VAL A 125 -12.57 -11.04 7.72
CA VAL A 125 -12.53 -12.33 7.04
C VAL A 125 -11.15 -12.93 7.27
N ASP A 126 -11.10 -14.20 7.66
CA ASP A 126 -9.85 -14.97 7.70
C ASP A 126 -9.82 -15.89 6.48
N ILE A 127 -8.90 -15.61 5.55
CA ILE A 127 -8.77 -16.34 4.29
C ILE A 127 -7.87 -17.55 4.53
N PRO A 128 -8.34 -18.79 4.29
CA PRO A 128 -7.47 -19.98 4.40
C PRO A 128 -6.24 -19.86 3.49
N TYR A 129 -5.06 -20.10 4.06
CA TYR A 129 -3.77 -20.03 3.36
C TYR A 129 -2.88 -21.22 3.76
N GLU A 130 -1.81 -21.45 2.99
CA GLU A 130 -0.90 -22.61 3.08
C GLU A 130 -0.77 -23.22 4.49
N GLY A 131 -1.11 -24.51 4.61
CA GLY A 131 -1.11 -25.22 5.89
C GLY A 131 -2.32 -24.87 6.77
N ASP A 132 -2.05 -24.48 8.01
CA ASP A 132 -3.02 -24.05 9.03
C ASP A 132 -3.10 -22.51 9.16
N LYS A 133 -2.41 -21.78 8.29
CA LYS A 133 -2.33 -20.32 8.35
C LYS A 133 -3.53 -19.66 7.68
N THR A 134 -3.80 -18.42 8.07
CA THR A 134 -4.82 -17.57 7.44
C THR A 134 -4.21 -16.22 7.04
N LEU A 135 -4.84 -15.55 6.08
CA LEU A 135 -4.57 -14.15 5.76
C LEU A 135 -5.74 -13.30 6.25
N PRO A 136 -5.51 -12.24 7.04
CA PRO A 136 -6.57 -11.36 7.47
C PRO A 136 -7.05 -10.50 6.29
N GLY A 137 -8.36 -10.36 6.18
CA GLY A 137 -9.05 -9.58 5.16
C GLY A 137 -10.20 -8.74 5.74
N ARG A 138 -10.56 -7.67 5.04
CA ARG A 138 -11.74 -6.86 5.32
C ARG A 138 -12.54 -6.64 4.03
N LEU A 139 -13.82 -7.00 4.07
CA LEU A 139 -14.79 -6.65 3.04
C LEU A 139 -15.52 -5.38 3.47
N TYR A 140 -15.33 -4.30 2.72
CA TYR A 140 -16.05 -3.03 2.86
C TYR A 140 -17.19 -3.01 1.84
N LEU A 141 -18.41 -2.76 2.31
CA LEU A 141 -19.62 -2.65 1.50
C LEU A 141 -20.16 -1.21 1.55
N PRO A 142 -20.57 -0.65 0.41
CA PRO A 142 -21.15 0.69 0.36
C PRO A 142 -22.48 0.72 1.11
N ALA A 143 -22.77 1.87 1.74
CA ALA A 143 -24.06 2.12 2.37
C ALA A 143 -25.21 1.94 1.35
N PRO A 144 -26.41 1.52 1.77
CA PRO A 144 -27.52 1.27 0.86
C PRO A 144 -27.84 2.41 -0.11
N HIS A 145 -27.68 3.67 0.32
CA HIS A 145 -27.95 4.84 -0.52
C HIS A 145 -26.83 5.17 -1.51
N HIS A 146 -25.65 4.56 -1.37
CA HIS A 146 -24.55 4.62 -2.33
C HIS A 146 -24.52 3.41 -3.28
N GLN A 147 -25.33 2.37 -3.03
CA GLN A 147 -25.33 1.16 -3.85
C GLN A 147 -25.86 1.44 -5.25
N LEU A 148 -25.14 0.92 -6.25
CA LEU A 148 -25.59 0.91 -7.63
C LEU A 148 -26.76 -0.09 -7.78
N SER A 149 -27.58 0.11 -8.83
CA SER A 149 -28.61 -0.88 -9.16
C SER A 149 -27.97 -2.22 -9.57
N GLY A 150 -28.50 -3.32 -9.04
CA GLY A 150 -28.03 -4.67 -9.35
C GLY A 150 -26.95 -5.19 -8.39
N LYS A 151 -25.95 -5.88 -8.92
CA LYS A 151 -24.83 -6.44 -8.14
C LYS A 151 -23.76 -5.37 -7.89
N ILE A 152 -23.05 -5.49 -6.78
CA ILE A 152 -22.07 -4.50 -6.32
C ILE A 152 -20.70 -4.78 -6.97
N PRO A 153 -20.15 -3.88 -7.81
CA PRO A 153 -18.80 -4.05 -8.35
C PRO A 153 -17.76 -4.07 -7.22
N VAL A 154 -16.69 -4.84 -7.39
CA VAL A 154 -15.74 -5.11 -6.30
C VAL A 154 -14.30 -4.82 -6.73
N VAL A 155 -13.56 -4.16 -5.84
CA VAL A 155 -12.10 -3.97 -5.97
C VAL A 155 -11.40 -4.84 -4.93
N VAL A 156 -10.62 -5.82 -5.38
CA VAL A 156 -9.70 -6.56 -4.53
C VAL A 156 -8.41 -5.76 -4.40
N GLN A 157 -8.06 -5.37 -3.18
CA GLN A 157 -6.95 -4.46 -2.92
C GLN A 157 -5.82 -5.17 -2.17
N THR A 158 -4.60 -5.02 -2.68
CA THR A 158 -3.38 -5.57 -2.06
C THR A 158 -2.44 -4.45 -1.62
N GLY A 159 -1.70 -4.72 -0.54
CA GLY A 159 -0.69 -3.81 -0.01
C GLY A 159 0.57 -3.72 -0.85
N GLY A 160 1.44 -2.79 -0.46
CA GLY A 160 2.80 -2.65 -0.98
C GLY A 160 3.85 -3.32 -0.10
N PHE A 161 5.02 -2.70 -0.03
CA PHE A 161 6.20 -3.23 0.66
C PHE A 161 6.15 -3.01 2.18
N ASP A 162 5.45 -1.96 2.61
CA ASP A 162 5.47 -1.46 4.00
C ASP A 162 4.06 -1.04 4.51
N SER A 163 3.02 -1.31 3.72
CA SER A 163 1.63 -0.97 4.07
C SER A 163 0.99 -1.97 5.04
N THR A 164 -0.11 -1.55 5.65
CA THR A 164 -1.02 -2.40 6.42
C THR A 164 -2.43 -2.29 5.86
N GLN A 165 -3.28 -3.27 6.15
CA GLN A 165 -4.67 -3.25 5.71
C GLN A 165 -5.44 -1.99 6.14
N GLU A 166 -5.17 -1.47 7.34
CA GLU A 166 -5.78 -0.23 7.85
C GLU A 166 -5.42 0.98 6.98
N GLU A 167 -4.21 1.02 6.43
CA GLU A 167 -3.81 2.07 5.50
C GLU A 167 -4.50 1.92 4.13
N LEU A 168 -4.75 0.69 3.69
CA LEU A 168 -5.41 0.42 2.41
C LEU A 168 -6.81 1.04 2.35
N TYR A 169 -7.46 1.26 3.49
CA TYR A 169 -8.71 2.02 3.56
C TYR A 169 -8.62 3.37 2.84
N TYR A 170 -7.55 4.14 3.04
CA TYR A 170 -7.40 5.48 2.46
C TYR A 170 -7.16 5.44 0.95
N TYR A 171 -6.63 4.35 0.43
CA TYR A 171 -6.30 4.20 -0.99
C TYR A 171 -7.45 3.62 -1.82
N GLY A 172 -8.29 2.78 -1.21
CA GLY A 172 -9.36 2.08 -1.90
C GLY A 172 -10.72 2.41 -1.31
N ALA A 173 -11.01 1.86 -0.12
CA ALA A 173 -12.36 1.91 0.46
C ALA A 173 -12.92 3.33 0.60
N ALA A 174 -12.13 4.29 1.10
CA ALA A 174 -12.58 5.68 1.27
C ALA A 174 -13.03 6.34 -0.05
N GLY A 175 -12.42 5.98 -1.18
CA GLY A 175 -12.84 6.43 -2.50
C GLY A 175 -13.95 5.58 -3.14
N ALA A 176 -13.95 4.28 -2.86
CA ALA A 176 -14.83 3.28 -3.46
C ALA A 176 -16.26 3.34 -2.92
N LEU A 177 -16.42 3.41 -1.59
CA LEU A 177 -17.71 3.24 -0.93
C LEU A 177 -18.73 4.32 -1.33
N PRO A 178 -18.39 5.63 -1.35
CA PRO A 178 -19.32 6.66 -1.81
C PRO A 178 -19.67 6.55 -3.29
N ARG A 179 -18.93 5.73 -4.04
CA ARG A 179 -19.11 5.50 -5.48
C ARG A 179 -19.86 4.21 -5.80
N GLY A 180 -20.27 3.45 -4.78
CA GLY A 180 -21.04 2.22 -4.92
C GLY A 180 -20.22 0.97 -5.19
N TYR A 181 -18.90 1.02 -4.98
CA TYR A 181 -18.02 -0.15 -5.09
C TYR A 181 -17.80 -0.79 -3.73
N ALA A 182 -17.80 -2.13 -3.68
CA ALA A 182 -17.23 -2.88 -2.58
C ALA A 182 -15.71 -2.94 -2.69
N VAL A 183 -15.02 -3.07 -1.57
CA VAL A 183 -13.57 -3.29 -1.52
C VAL A 183 -13.27 -4.49 -0.66
N PHE A 184 -12.45 -5.41 -1.15
CA PHE A 184 -11.87 -6.47 -0.35
C PHE A 184 -10.38 -6.23 -0.20
N SER A 185 -9.93 -5.76 0.96
CA SER A 185 -8.50 -5.61 1.26
C SER A 185 -8.00 -6.76 2.12
N PHE A 186 -6.71 -7.11 1.97
CA PHE A 186 -6.09 -8.19 2.74
C PHE A 186 -4.60 -7.90 2.99
N ASP A 187 -4.05 -8.45 4.08
CA ASP A 187 -2.60 -8.52 4.28
C ASP A 187 -2.10 -9.89 3.80
N GLY A 188 -1.32 -9.91 2.72
CA GLY A 188 -0.66 -11.14 2.28
C GLY A 188 0.67 -11.42 3.00
N PRO A 189 1.40 -12.47 2.61
CA PRO A 189 2.76 -12.70 3.09
C PRO A 189 3.65 -11.47 2.88
N GLY A 190 4.39 -11.07 3.91
CA GLY A 190 5.25 -9.89 3.93
C GLY A 190 4.54 -8.58 4.26
N GLN A 191 3.24 -8.59 4.55
CA GLN A 191 2.43 -7.39 4.77
C GLN A 191 1.77 -7.40 6.15
N GLY A 192 1.54 -6.19 6.69
CA GLY A 192 0.80 -5.92 7.92
C GLY A 192 0.96 -6.97 9.04
N LEU A 193 -0.16 -7.53 9.50
CA LEU A 193 -0.17 -8.50 10.60
C LEU A 193 0.35 -9.88 10.18
N SER A 194 0.16 -10.29 8.92
CA SER A 194 0.68 -11.56 8.39
C SER A 194 2.20 -11.69 8.54
N LEU A 195 2.95 -10.58 8.35
CA LEU A 195 4.38 -10.52 8.61
C LEU A 195 4.69 -10.40 10.11
N ARG A 196 4.02 -9.47 10.81
CA ARG A 196 4.35 -9.12 12.20
C ARG A 196 4.07 -10.26 13.18
N LYS A 197 2.92 -10.94 13.02
CA LYS A 197 2.43 -12.01 13.89
C LYS A 197 2.81 -13.40 13.38
N ASP A 198 2.49 -13.70 12.13
CA ASP A 198 2.53 -15.08 11.61
C ASP A 198 3.81 -15.42 10.84
N LYS A 199 4.73 -14.43 10.75
CA LYS A 199 6.03 -14.51 10.09
C LYS A 199 5.92 -15.06 8.66
N LEU A 200 4.86 -14.66 7.96
CA LEU A 200 4.72 -14.91 6.53
C LEU A 200 5.55 -13.88 5.78
N TYR A 201 6.48 -14.33 4.95
CA TYR A 201 7.43 -13.48 4.22
C TYR A 201 6.98 -13.23 2.79
N LEU A 202 7.32 -12.06 2.25
CA LEU A 202 6.91 -11.65 0.91
C LEU A 202 7.47 -12.58 -0.17
N ARG A 203 6.62 -12.91 -1.15
CA ARG A 203 6.99 -13.76 -2.29
C ARG A 203 6.76 -13.05 -3.62
N PRO A 204 7.61 -13.28 -4.64
CA PRO A 204 7.53 -12.59 -5.93
C PRO A 204 6.38 -13.06 -6.82
N ASP A 205 5.89 -14.28 -6.60
CA ASP A 205 4.88 -14.98 -7.37
C ASP A 205 3.47 -14.77 -6.80
N TRP A 206 3.09 -13.49 -6.72
CA TRP A 206 1.88 -13.01 -6.03
C TRP A 206 0.55 -13.52 -6.60
N GLU A 207 0.54 -14.03 -7.83
CA GLU A 207 -0.63 -14.71 -8.42
C GLU A 207 -1.05 -15.94 -7.59
N HIS A 208 -0.12 -16.59 -6.89
CA HIS A 208 -0.46 -17.71 -6.00
C HIS A 208 -1.21 -17.24 -4.75
N VAL A 209 -0.81 -16.10 -4.18
CA VAL A 209 -1.51 -15.48 -3.05
C VAL A 209 -2.88 -15.00 -3.51
N THR A 210 -2.92 -14.27 -4.62
CA THR A 210 -4.16 -13.66 -5.12
C THR A 210 -5.15 -14.71 -5.60
N SER A 211 -4.70 -15.83 -6.19
CA SER A 211 -5.60 -16.93 -6.55
C SER A 211 -6.38 -17.45 -5.34
N LYS A 212 -5.75 -17.57 -4.16
CA LYS A 212 -6.42 -18.01 -2.92
C LYS A 212 -7.40 -16.98 -2.38
N VAL A 213 -7.02 -15.70 -2.47
CA VAL A 213 -7.91 -14.59 -2.13
C VAL A 213 -9.13 -14.59 -3.04
N LEU A 214 -8.93 -14.74 -4.36
CA LEU A 214 -10.02 -14.79 -5.34
C LEU A 214 -10.90 -16.04 -5.18
N ASP A 215 -10.35 -17.19 -4.78
CA ASP A 215 -11.15 -18.38 -4.46
C ASP A 215 -12.19 -18.04 -3.38
N HIS A 216 -11.75 -17.34 -2.33
CA HIS A 216 -12.62 -16.95 -1.22
C HIS A 216 -13.59 -15.81 -1.59
N VAL A 217 -13.11 -14.76 -2.27
CA VAL A 217 -13.95 -13.63 -2.70
C VAL A 217 -15.05 -14.08 -3.66
N VAL A 218 -14.70 -14.87 -4.68
CA VAL A 218 -15.65 -15.33 -5.70
C VAL A 218 -16.52 -16.48 -5.18
N GLY A 219 -15.95 -17.41 -4.43
CA GLY A 219 -16.65 -18.61 -3.97
C GLY A 219 -17.57 -18.38 -2.77
N GLU A 220 -17.20 -17.50 -1.85
CA GLU A 220 -17.89 -17.35 -0.56
C GLU A 220 -18.51 -15.96 -0.38
N LEU A 221 -17.73 -14.89 -0.60
CA LEU A 221 -18.19 -13.53 -0.33
C LEU A 221 -19.15 -13.01 -1.41
N ALA A 222 -18.90 -13.30 -2.68
CA ALA A 222 -19.72 -12.78 -3.77
C ALA A 222 -21.18 -13.26 -3.73
N PRO A 223 -21.48 -14.55 -3.52
CA PRO A 223 -22.86 -15.02 -3.39
C PRO A 223 -23.59 -14.47 -2.16
N THR A 224 -22.88 -14.28 -1.04
CA THR A 224 -23.48 -13.88 0.25
C THR A 224 -23.68 -12.37 0.38
N HIS A 225 -22.93 -11.56 -0.38
CA HIS A 225 -22.96 -10.10 -0.32
C HIS A 225 -23.37 -9.43 -1.64
N ASN A 226 -23.92 -10.19 -2.58
CA ASN A 226 -24.39 -9.70 -3.88
C ASN A 226 -23.28 -8.96 -4.68
N LEU A 227 -22.05 -9.48 -4.64
CA LEU A 227 -20.93 -8.89 -5.38
C LEU A 227 -20.97 -9.28 -6.86
N ASP A 228 -20.56 -8.35 -7.70
CA ASP A 228 -20.49 -8.50 -9.16
C ASP A 228 -19.10 -8.99 -9.57
N VAL A 229 -18.96 -10.30 -9.75
CA VAL A 229 -17.69 -10.93 -10.17
C VAL A 229 -17.34 -10.64 -11.63
N ASP A 230 -18.30 -10.17 -12.43
CA ASP A 230 -18.06 -9.70 -13.80
C ASP A 230 -17.54 -8.25 -13.81
N ARG A 231 -17.56 -7.58 -12.66
CA ARG A 231 -16.96 -6.26 -12.41
C ARG A 231 -15.98 -6.32 -11.22
N LEU A 232 -15.08 -7.30 -11.27
CA LEU A 232 -14.02 -7.48 -10.29
C LEU A 232 -12.71 -6.83 -10.78
N ALA A 233 -12.27 -5.77 -10.10
CA ALA A 233 -10.97 -5.16 -10.33
C ALA A 233 -9.95 -5.60 -9.29
N VAL A 234 -8.66 -5.54 -9.63
CA VAL A 234 -7.56 -5.61 -8.64
C VAL A 234 -6.81 -4.28 -8.61
N PHE A 235 -6.48 -3.81 -7.41
CA PHE A 235 -5.74 -2.57 -7.22
C PHE A 235 -4.59 -2.77 -6.21
N GLY A 236 -3.47 -2.12 -6.48
CA GLY A 236 -2.38 -2.02 -5.51
C GLY A 236 -1.48 -0.83 -5.79
N ALA A 237 -0.86 -0.34 -4.73
CA ALA A 237 -0.02 0.85 -4.76
C ALA A 237 1.44 0.59 -4.39
N SER A 238 2.36 1.36 -4.96
CA SER A 238 3.82 1.12 -4.85
C SER A 238 4.17 -0.32 -5.26
N LEU A 239 4.89 -1.12 -4.44
CA LEU A 239 5.09 -2.55 -4.73
C LEU A 239 3.76 -3.29 -4.97
N GLY A 240 2.66 -2.86 -4.37
CA GLY A 240 1.33 -3.39 -4.61
C GLY A 240 0.88 -3.26 -6.06
N GLY A 241 1.40 -2.28 -6.81
CA GLY A 241 1.17 -2.15 -8.24
C GLY A 241 1.87 -3.23 -9.06
N TYR A 242 3.03 -3.73 -8.63
CA TYR A 242 3.65 -4.93 -9.20
C TYR A 242 2.80 -6.17 -8.86
N LEU A 243 2.39 -6.27 -7.59
CA LEU A 243 1.59 -7.40 -7.09
C LEU A 243 0.20 -7.47 -7.76
N SER A 244 -0.42 -6.33 -8.05
CA SER A 244 -1.71 -6.27 -8.77
C SER A 244 -1.56 -6.69 -10.24
N LEU A 245 -0.47 -6.33 -10.91
CA LEU A 245 -0.18 -6.82 -12.27
C LEU A 245 0.11 -8.31 -12.30
N ARG A 246 0.79 -8.85 -11.28
CA ARG A 246 0.92 -10.31 -11.09
C ARG A 246 -0.44 -10.98 -10.98
N ALA A 247 -1.31 -10.45 -10.12
CA ALA A 247 -2.67 -10.93 -9.91
C ALA A 247 -3.54 -10.89 -11.18
N ALA A 248 -3.38 -9.87 -12.02
CA ALA A 248 -4.20 -9.66 -13.23
C ALA A 248 -4.00 -10.71 -14.33
N ALA A 249 -3.04 -11.62 -14.18
CA ALA A 249 -2.94 -12.81 -15.04
C ALA A 249 -4.05 -13.84 -14.76
N ASP A 250 -4.74 -13.74 -13.61
CA ASP A 250 -5.89 -14.59 -13.29
C ASP A 250 -7.14 -14.15 -14.10
N PRO A 251 -7.80 -15.05 -14.86
CA PRO A 251 -8.91 -14.70 -15.75
C PRO A 251 -10.18 -14.23 -15.02
N ARG A 252 -10.26 -14.39 -13.70
CA ARG A 252 -11.35 -13.83 -12.89
C ARG A 252 -11.24 -12.32 -12.75
N VAL A 253 -10.04 -11.75 -12.88
CA VAL A 253 -9.81 -10.31 -12.82
C VAL A 253 -10.29 -9.65 -14.12
N LYS A 254 -11.18 -8.67 -13.99
CA LYS A 254 -11.85 -7.98 -15.10
C LYS A 254 -11.27 -6.59 -15.37
N ALA A 255 -10.52 -6.03 -14.43
CA ALA A 255 -9.71 -4.82 -14.62
C ALA A 255 -8.56 -4.80 -13.61
N VAL A 256 -7.46 -4.11 -13.92
CA VAL A 256 -6.37 -3.91 -12.96
C VAL A 256 -5.87 -2.46 -12.95
N VAL A 257 -5.56 -1.97 -11.74
CA VAL A 257 -4.94 -0.67 -11.51
C VAL A 257 -3.59 -0.87 -10.80
N SER A 258 -2.52 -0.34 -11.39
CA SER A 258 -1.15 -0.39 -10.86
C SER A 258 -0.64 1.03 -10.55
N CYS A 259 -0.39 1.35 -9.27
CA CYS A 259 -0.21 2.74 -8.83
C CYS A 259 0.90 3.00 -7.79
N ASP A 260 2.17 3.21 -8.10
CA ASP A 260 2.92 3.14 -9.34
C ASP A 260 3.84 1.92 -9.20
N GLY A 261 3.46 0.78 -9.79
CA GLY A 261 4.14 -0.50 -9.60
C GLY A 261 5.56 -0.53 -10.19
N PRO A 262 6.56 -1.12 -9.51
CA PRO A 262 7.89 -1.29 -10.09
C PRO A 262 7.87 -2.35 -11.21
N LEU A 263 8.54 -2.08 -12.32
CA LEU A 263 8.79 -3.05 -13.39
C LEU A 263 9.73 -4.14 -12.87
N ASP A 264 10.77 -3.74 -12.16
CA ASP A 264 11.82 -4.59 -11.63
C ASP A 264 12.37 -3.96 -10.35
N LEU A 265 12.25 -4.69 -9.24
CA LEU A 265 12.62 -4.15 -7.93
C LEU A 265 14.13 -4.07 -7.73
N PHE A 266 14.89 -4.95 -8.39
CA PHE A 266 16.35 -4.93 -8.31
C PHE A 266 16.93 -3.71 -9.03
N ASP A 267 16.36 -3.33 -10.17
CA ASP A 267 16.82 -2.16 -10.93
C ASP A 267 16.69 -0.85 -10.13
N ILE A 268 15.65 -0.73 -9.30
CA ILE A 268 15.46 0.43 -8.42
C ILE A 268 16.67 0.59 -7.49
N THR A 269 17.03 -0.48 -6.79
CA THR A 269 18.14 -0.46 -5.85
C THR A 269 19.49 -0.37 -6.56
N ARG A 270 19.67 -1.09 -7.67
CA ARG A 270 20.87 -1.06 -8.52
C ARG A 270 21.15 0.34 -9.04
N SER A 271 20.14 1.09 -9.47
CA SER A 271 20.30 2.43 -10.06
C SER A 271 20.89 3.47 -9.08
N ARG A 272 20.78 3.19 -7.78
CA ARG A 272 21.27 4.04 -6.68
C ARG A 272 22.67 3.63 -6.19
N MET A 273 23.27 2.59 -6.77
CA MET A 273 24.60 2.09 -6.37
C MET A 273 25.68 2.45 -7.41
N PRO A 274 26.94 2.67 -6.99
CA PRO A 274 28.05 2.86 -7.93
C PRO A 274 28.19 1.66 -8.88
N PRO A 275 28.29 1.87 -10.22
CA PRO A 275 28.34 0.78 -11.18
C PRO A 275 29.44 -0.25 -10.93
N TRP A 276 30.63 0.18 -10.54
CA TRP A 276 31.76 -0.72 -10.25
C TRP A 276 31.46 -1.66 -9.07
N PHE A 277 30.71 -1.17 -8.07
CA PHE A 277 30.40 -1.92 -6.86
C PHE A 277 29.33 -2.98 -7.15
N ILE A 278 28.21 -2.57 -7.76
CA ILE A 278 27.13 -3.51 -8.05
C ILE A 278 27.52 -4.51 -9.14
N ASN A 279 28.22 -4.09 -10.21
CA ASN A 279 28.69 -5.01 -11.25
C ASN A 279 29.83 -5.91 -10.73
N GLY A 280 30.64 -5.42 -9.82
CA GLY A 280 31.67 -6.21 -9.14
C GLY A 280 31.07 -7.34 -8.32
N TRP A 281 30.01 -7.06 -7.55
CA TRP A 281 29.29 -8.08 -6.82
C TRP A 281 28.55 -9.07 -7.74
N LEU A 282 27.85 -8.56 -8.77
CA LEU A 282 27.14 -9.41 -9.74
C LEU A 282 28.06 -10.36 -10.53
N SER A 283 29.30 -9.94 -10.83
CA SER A 283 30.29 -10.78 -11.51
C SER A 283 31.01 -11.76 -10.58
N GLY A 284 30.79 -11.68 -9.26
CA GLY A 284 31.51 -12.46 -8.26
C GLY A 284 32.92 -11.94 -7.95
N TRP A 285 33.36 -10.84 -8.57
CA TRP A 285 34.64 -10.18 -8.23
C TRP A 285 34.64 -9.64 -6.79
N LEU A 286 33.50 -9.09 -6.34
CA LEU A 286 33.28 -8.73 -4.94
C LEU A 286 32.49 -9.83 -4.24
N SER A 287 33.00 -10.31 -3.11
CA SER A 287 32.31 -11.33 -2.32
C SER A 287 31.08 -10.76 -1.59
N ASP A 288 30.15 -11.63 -1.21
CA ASP A 288 29.02 -11.27 -0.36
C ASP A 288 29.48 -10.65 0.96
N GLY A 289 30.54 -11.19 1.57
CA GLY A 289 31.09 -10.64 2.81
C GLY A 289 31.55 -9.20 2.66
N PHE A 290 32.21 -8.87 1.55
CA PHE A 290 32.61 -7.49 1.25
C PHE A 290 31.40 -6.60 0.96
N PHE A 291 30.45 -7.07 0.14
CA PHE A 291 29.22 -6.32 -0.16
C PHE A 291 28.44 -5.99 1.12
N ASN A 292 28.19 -7.00 1.96
CA ASN A 292 27.49 -6.86 3.24
C ASN A 292 28.21 -5.87 4.15
N TRP A 293 29.54 -6.00 4.30
CA TRP A 293 30.33 -5.08 5.11
C TRP A 293 30.20 -3.63 4.63
N VAL A 294 30.27 -3.37 3.32
CA VAL A 294 30.10 -2.00 2.78
C VAL A 294 28.70 -1.46 3.08
N ILE A 295 27.65 -2.24 2.82
CA ILE A 295 26.27 -1.80 3.08
C ILE A 295 26.04 -1.54 4.56
N ASP A 296 26.47 -2.45 5.45
CA ASP A 296 26.30 -2.29 6.89
C ASP A 296 27.07 -1.07 7.44
N ARG A 297 28.26 -0.78 6.88
CA ARG A 297 29.02 0.43 7.22
C ARG A 297 28.28 1.70 6.80
N LEU A 298 27.74 1.74 5.58
CA LEU A 298 26.97 2.90 5.11
C LEU A 298 25.67 3.06 5.89
N ALA A 299 24.98 1.97 6.21
CA ALA A 299 23.76 1.96 7.00
C ALA A 299 23.99 2.52 8.42
N SER A 300 25.17 2.32 9.01
CA SER A 300 25.49 2.87 10.33
C SER A 300 25.51 4.41 10.40
N VAL A 301 25.61 5.10 9.27
CA VAL A 301 25.65 6.57 9.18
C VAL A 301 24.54 7.16 8.30
N ASN A 302 23.72 6.31 7.66
CA ASN A 302 22.62 6.72 6.81
C ASN A 302 21.35 5.96 7.24
N PHE A 303 20.46 6.68 7.93
CA PHE A 303 19.24 6.09 8.47
C PHE A 303 18.31 5.53 7.39
N GLN A 304 18.14 6.24 6.26
CA GLN A 304 17.29 5.73 5.17
C GLN A 304 17.82 4.38 4.64
N LEU A 305 19.14 4.26 4.45
CA LEU A 305 19.74 3.01 4.00
C LEU A 305 19.58 1.89 5.04
N ALA A 306 19.76 2.21 6.33
CA ALA A 306 19.53 1.26 7.42
C ALA A 306 18.09 0.77 7.45
N TRP A 307 17.13 1.68 7.27
CA TRP A 307 15.71 1.36 7.20
C TRP A 307 15.38 0.51 5.96
N GLU A 308 15.81 0.91 4.76
CA GLU A 308 15.53 0.20 3.50
C GLU A 308 16.04 -1.24 3.53
N PHE A 309 17.31 -1.46 3.94
CA PHE A 309 17.86 -2.83 4.03
C PHE A 309 17.35 -3.60 5.26
N GLY A 310 17.10 -2.93 6.39
CA GLY A 310 16.55 -3.54 7.59
C GLY A 310 15.13 -4.08 7.34
N HIS A 311 14.26 -3.23 6.81
CA HIS A 311 12.91 -3.59 6.41
C HIS A 311 12.92 -4.68 5.33
N SER A 312 13.80 -4.58 4.32
CA SER A 312 13.94 -5.63 3.31
C SER A 312 14.32 -6.99 3.88
N LYS A 313 15.30 -7.05 4.80
CA LYS A 313 15.66 -8.31 5.47
C LYS A 313 14.47 -8.92 6.18
N TRP A 314 13.69 -8.09 6.88
CA TRP A 314 12.51 -8.52 7.60
C TRP A 314 11.41 -9.05 6.68
N VAL A 315 11.00 -8.25 5.69
CA VAL A 315 9.91 -8.57 4.75
C VAL A 315 10.21 -9.84 3.95
N TYR A 316 11.47 -10.03 3.52
CA TYR A 316 11.88 -11.20 2.74
C TYR A 316 12.26 -12.41 3.60
N GLY A 317 12.41 -12.25 4.93
CA GLY A 317 12.87 -13.33 5.81
C GLY A 317 14.33 -13.73 5.59
N VAL A 318 15.17 -12.81 5.14
CA VAL A 318 16.60 -13.03 4.86
C VAL A 318 17.48 -12.26 5.84
N LYS A 319 18.76 -12.65 5.95
CA LYS A 319 19.65 -12.11 7.01
C LYS A 319 20.66 -11.09 6.52
N THR A 320 20.97 -11.04 5.23
CA THR A 320 22.08 -10.25 4.70
C THR A 320 21.65 -9.28 3.59
N PRO A 321 22.34 -8.12 3.43
CA PRO A 321 22.14 -7.23 2.30
C PRO A 321 22.28 -7.92 0.92
N ALA A 322 23.23 -8.83 0.76
CA ALA A 322 23.40 -9.59 -0.47
C ALA A 322 22.16 -10.46 -0.78
N ASP A 323 21.58 -11.12 0.24
CA ASP A 323 20.36 -11.92 0.07
C ASP A 323 19.13 -11.06 -0.24
N VAL A 324 19.07 -9.83 0.30
CA VAL A 324 18.06 -8.83 -0.08
C VAL A 324 18.15 -8.55 -1.57
N MET A 325 19.34 -8.23 -2.09
CA MET A 325 19.55 -7.93 -3.51
C MET A 325 19.15 -9.11 -4.40
N ARG A 326 19.55 -10.34 -4.03
CA ARG A 326 19.15 -11.56 -4.77
C ARG A 326 17.65 -11.82 -4.73
N THR A 327 17.00 -11.48 -3.62
CA THR A 327 15.54 -11.63 -3.50
C THR A 327 14.83 -10.61 -4.38
N MET A 328 15.28 -9.35 -4.39
CA MET A 328 14.75 -8.31 -5.28
C MET A 328 14.85 -8.67 -6.77
N GLN A 329 15.90 -9.40 -7.19
CA GLN A 329 16.02 -9.88 -8.59
C GLN A 329 14.86 -10.79 -9.03
N LYS A 330 14.14 -11.39 -8.08
CA LYS A 330 12.99 -12.25 -8.37
C LYS A 330 11.69 -11.45 -8.56
N PHE A 331 11.64 -10.19 -8.12
CA PHE A 331 10.49 -9.30 -8.28
C PHE A 331 10.63 -8.51 -9.59
N SER A 332 10.29 -9.16 -10.70
CA SER A 332 10.41 -8.58 -12.05
C SER A 332 9.22 -8.95 -12.93
N LEU A 333 8.70 -7.97 -13.66
CA LEU A 333 7.69 -8.12 -14.71
C LEU A 333 8.32 -8.22 -16.10
N LYS A 334 9.66 -8.23 -16.18
CA LYS A 334 10.41 -8.47 -17.40
C LYS A 334 10.17 -9.89 -17.95
N ASP A 335 10.79 -10.18 -19.08
CA ASP A 335 10.80 -11.51 -19.70
C ASP A 335 9.39 -12.01 -20.07
N GLY A 336 8.52 -11.08 -20.46
CA GLY A 336 7.23 -11.37 -21.07
C GLY A 336 6.08 -11.63 -20.09
N TYR A 337 6.24 -11.46 -18.77
CA TYR A 337 5.12 -11.69 -17.86
C TYR A 337 3.89 -10.83 -18.19
N LEU A 338 4.10 -9.57 -18.58
CA LEU A 338 3.04 -8.62 -18.92
C LEU A 338 2.18 -9.05 -20.11
N SER A 339 2.66 -9.94 -20.99
CA SER A 339 1.83 -10.48 -22.08
C SER A 339 0.74 -11.46 -21.60
N LYS A 340 0.78 -11.88 -20.32
CA LYS A 340 -0.25 -12.72 -19.72
C LYS A 340 -1.48 -11.94 -19.27
N ILE A 341 -1.38 -10.62 -19.13
CA ILE A 341 -2.47 -9.77 -18.66
C ILE A 341 -3.41 -9.50 -19.84
N LYS A 342 -4.67 -9.93 -19.69
CA LYS A 342 -5.70 -9.88 -20.75
C LYS A 342 -6.90 -9.00 -20.41
N CYS A 343 -6.92 -8.41 -19.22
CA CYS A 343 -7.98 -7.51 -18.80
C CYS A 343 -7.56 -6.04 -18.97
N PRO A 344 -8.52 -5.12 -19.10
CA PRO A 344 -8.24 -3.70 -19.11
C PRO A 344 -7.33 -3.26 -17.96
N THR A 345 -6.33 -2.43 -18.27
CA THR A 345 -5.24 -2.10 -17.36
C THR A 345 -4.99 -0.59 -17.30
N LEU A 346 -5.04 -0.03 -16.10
CA LEU A 346 -4.58 1.33 -15.80
C LEU A 346 -3.20 1.26 -15.14
N ILE A 347 -2.19 1.81 -15.82
CA ILE A 347 -0.86 2.05 -15.27
C ILE A 347 -0.76 3.51 -14.87
N THR A 348 -0.29 3.78 -13.66
CA THR A 348 0.10 5.13 -13.27
C THR A 348 1.62 5.23 -13.12
N GLY A 349 2.16 6.43 -13.34
CA GLY A 349 3.53 6.79 -13.02
C GLY A 349 3.60 8.08 -12.20
N ALA A 350 4.71 8.27 -11.48
CA ALA A 350 4.99 9.42 -10.64
C ALA A 350 6.20 10.18 -11.21
N ALA A 351 6.00 11.41 -11.72
CA ALA A 351 7.10 12.19 -12.31
C ALA A 351 8.10 12.72 -11.26
N ASP A 352 7.65 12.89 -10.02
CA ASP A 352 8.44 13.41 -8.89
C ASP A 352 8.82 12.30 -7.90
N SER A 353 8.82 11.04 -8.35
CA SER A 353 9.29 9.91 -7.55
C SER A 353 10.81 9.97 -7.39
N PHE A 354 11.30 9.76 -6.18
CA PHE A 354 12.73 9.64 -5.90
C PHE A 354 13.28 8.21 -6.11
N TYR A 355 12.42 7.26 -6.50
CA TYR A 355 12.82 5.86 -6.76
C TYR A 355 13.16 5.58 -8.22
N PHE A 356 12.37 6.12 -9.15
CA PHE A 356 12.53 5.90 -10.59
C PHE A 356 11.77 6.96 -11.39
N THR A 357 12.25 7.23 -12.60
CA THR A 357 11.53 8.08 -13.54
C THR A 357 10.41 7.29 -14.25
N PRO A 358 9.34 7.95 -14.72
CA PRO A 358 8.33 7.29 -15.54
C PRO A 358 8.90 6.54 -16.75
N GLN A 359 9.96 7.08 -17.38
CA GLN A 359 10.60 6.50 -18.56
C GLN A 359 11.31 5.18 -18.25
N GLN A 360 11.82 5.02 -17.04
CA GLN A 360 12.48 3.79 -16.59
C GLN A 360 11.48 2.74 -16.10
N ASN A 361 10.23 3.13 -15.82
CA ASN A 361 9.28 2.28 -15.11
C ASN A 361 7.89 2.19 -15.78
N ALA A 362 7.05 3.20 -15.60
CA ALA A 362 5.64 3.15 -16.03
C ALA A 362 5.48 3.03 -17.56
N HIS A 363 6.34 3.70 -18.33
CA HIS A 363 6.32 3.61 -19.80
C HIS A 363 6.64 2.19 -20.29
N PRO A 364 7.78 1.57 -19.92
CA PRO A 364 8.06 0.18 -20.27
C PRO A 364 6.98 -0.83 -19.86
N ILE A 365 6.35 -0.66 -18.68
CA ILE A 365 5.24 -1.52 -18.25
C ILE A 365 4.08 -1.39 -19.24
N PHE A 366 3.64 -0.16 -19.52
CA PHE A 366 2.54 0.13 -20.43
C PHE A 366 2.77 -0.38 -21.86
N ASP A 367 3.99 -0.21 -22.36
CA ASP A 367 4.38 -0.64 -23.71
C ASP A 367 4.41 -2.18 -23.81
N SER A 368 4.79 -2.86 -22.72
CA SER A 368 4.89 -4.33 -22.65
C SER A 368 3.55 -5.06 -22.48
N LEU A 369 2.45 -4.34 -22.22
CA LEU A 369 1.07 -4.87 -22.25
C LEU A 369 0.64 -5.14 -23.70
N SER A 370 1.23 -6.17 -24.29
CA SER A 370 1.11 -6.51 -25.72
C SER A 370 -0.17 -7.26 -26.08
N ALA A 371 -0.85 -7.85 -25.10
CA ALA A 371 -2.12 -8.56 -25.31
C ALA A 371 -3.35 -7.63 -25.32
N LEU A 372 -3.17 -6.34 -25.01
CA LEU A 372 -4.24 -5.35 -24.89
C LEU A 372 -4.23 -4.37 -26.07
N GLY A 373 -5.42 -4.09 -26.60
CA GLY A 373 -5.61 -3.03 -27.58
C GLY A 373 -5.47 -1.63 -26.98
N PRO A 374 -5.35 -0.57 -27.80
CA PRO A 374 -5.18 0.81 -27.31
C PRO A 374 -6.30 1.31 -26.39
N ALA A 375 -7.53 0.82 -26.57
CA ALA A 375 -8.68 1.19 -25.73
C ALA A 375 -8.71 0.43 -24.39
N GLU A 376 -7.94 -0.65 -24.25
CA GLU A 376 -7.93 -1.53 -23.07
C GLU A 376 -6.77 -1.19 -22.12
N LYS A 377 -5.83 -0.34 -22.51
CA LYS A 377 -4.75 0.11 -21.63
C LYS A 377 -4.71 1.63 -21.51
N HIS A 378 -4.58 2.11 -20.28
CA HIS A 378 -4.49 3.55 -19.97
C HIS A 378 -3.20 3.86 -19.21
N LEU A 379 -2.57 4.99 -19.53
CA LEU A 379 -1.38 5.49 -18.83
C LEU A 379 -1.66 6.88 -18.24
N TRP A 380 -1.51 7.01 -16.92
CA TRP A 380 -1.56 8.29 -16.24
C TRP A 380 -0.22 8.59 -15.54
N ILE A 381 0.55 9.52 -16.11
CA ILE A 381 1.72 10.08 -15.43
C ILE A 381 1.30 11.31 -14.64
N GLY A 382 1.43 11.25 -13.31
CA GLY A 382 1.24 12.42 -12.46
C GLY A 382 2.39 13.41 -12.64
N LYS A 383 2.08 14.65 -13.01
CA LYS A 383 3.04 15.72 -13.32
C LYS A 383 2.66 17.00 -12.60
N GLY A 384 3.62 17.89 -12.37
CA GLY A 384 3.34 19.21 -11.77
C GLY A 384 3.28 19.17 -10.24
N GLY A 385 4.05 18.29 -9.59
CA GLY A 385 4.06 18.19 -8.14
C GLY A 385 2.90 17.35 -7.59
N VAL A 386 2.63 17.54 -6.29
CA VAL A 386 1.57 16.82 -5.55
C VAL A 386 0.20 17.04 -6.19
N GLU A 387 -0.10 18.26 -6.67
CA GLU A 387 -1.40 18.61 -7.26
C GLU A 387 -1.78 17.73 -8.45
N GLY A 388 -0.78 17.27 -9.23
CA GLY A 388 -1.02 16.34 -10.34
C GLY A 388 -0.78 14.87 -10.01
N GLY A 389 -0.55 14.52 -8.74
CA GLY A 389 -0.21 13.15 -8.32
C GLY A 389 1.23 12.76 -8.68
N GLY A 390 2.16 13.71 -8.64
CA GLY A 390 3.55 13.51 -9.04
C GLY A 390 4.38 12.63 -8.10
N LEU A 391 3.96 12.46 -6.84
CA LEU A 391 4.65 11.59 -5.88
C LEU A 391 4.33 10.10 -6.07
N GLN A 392 5.28 9.26 -5.66
CA GLN A 392 5.11 7.80 -5.62
C GLN A 392 3.81 7.42 -4.90
N ALA A 393 3.05 6.49 -5.49
CA ALA A 393 1.76 6.04 -4.97
C ALA A 393 0.72 7.17 -4.82
N LYS A 394 0.91 8.31 -5.50
CA LYS A 394 -0.01 9.47 -5.42
C LYS A 394 -0.15 10.04 -4.01
N ILE A 395 0.88 9.88 -3.18
CA ILE A 395 0.91 10.45 -1.83
C ILE A 395 0.65 11.96 -1.87
N GLY A 396 -0.23 12.40 -0.97
CA GLY A 396 -0.72 13.78 -0.91
C GLY A 396 -1.81 14.13 -1.93
N ALA A 397 -2.18 13.20 -2.82
CA ALA A 397 -3.13 13.41 -3.91
C ALA A 397 -4.23 12.32 -3.99
N LEU A 398 -4.58 11.72 -2.84
CA LEU A 398 -5.51 10.59 -2.78
C LEU A 398 -6.88 10.90 -3.41
N ALA A 399 -7.40 12.12 -3.26
CA ALA A 399 -8.66 12.51 -3.89
C ALA A 399 -8.60 12.51 -5.43
N LEU A 400 -7.49 12.99 -6.00
CA LEU A 400 -7.26 12.95 -7.44
C LEU A 400 -7.12 11.50 -7.92
N MET A 401 -6.39 10.67 -7.16
CA MET A 401 -6.25 9.25 -7.46
C MET A 401 -7.61 8.54 -7.44
N HIS A 402 -8.42 8.73 -6.40
CA HIS A 402 -9.77 8.16 -6.32
C HIS A 402 -10.61 8.57 -7.52
N TYR A 403 -10.66 9.88 -7.83
CA TYR A 403 -11.41 10.36 -8.98
C TYR A 403 -10.97 9.67 -10.28
N LYS A 404 -9.68 9.69 -10.60
CA LYS A 404 -9.18 9.13 -11.87
C LYS A 404 -9.34 7.62 -11.95
N MET A 405 -9.07 6.91 -10.86
CA MET A 405 -9.19 5.46 -10.79
C MET A 405 -10.64 5.01 -10.99
N PHE A 406 -11.58 5.59 -10.24
CA PHE A 406 -12.99 5.15 -10.34
C PHE A 406 -13.68 5.68 -11.59
N ALA A 407 -13.30 6.85 -12.12
CA ALA A 407 -13.80 7.29 -13.42
C ALA A 407 -13.39 6.31 -14.54
N TRP A 408 -12.15 5.82 -14.51
CA TRP A 408 -11.70 4.80 -15.45
C TRP A 408 -12.41 3.45 -15.22
N LEU A 409 -12.58 3.00 -13.97
CA LEU A 409 -13.32 1.76 -13.68
C LEU A 409 -14.78 1.84 -14.12
N ASP A 410 -15.44 2.98 -13.95
CA ASP A 410 -16.82 3.18 -14.40
C ASP A 410 -16.94 3.01 -15.92
N GLU A 411 -15.99 3.57 -16.68
CA GLU A 411 -15.91 3.39 -18.13
C GLU A 411 -15.75 1.91 -18.51
N ILE A 412 -14.78 1.22 -17.89
CA ILE A 412 -14.50 -0.20 -18.17
C ILE A 412 -15.68 -1.11 -17.81
N PHE A 413 -16.36 -0.83 -16.70
CA PHE A 413 -17.47 -1.63 -16.22
C PHE A 413 -18.85 -1.18 -16.73
N GLY A 414 -18.90 -0.16 -17.58
CA GLY A 414 -20.12 0.40 -18.15
C GLY A 414 -21.07 0.97 -17.10
N ILE A 415 -20.54 1.49 -16.00
CA ILE A 415 -21.32 2.13 -14.93
C ILE A 415 -21.59 3.58 -15.34
N ARG A 416 -22.88 3.93 -15.42
CA ARG A 416 -23.32 5.30 -15.68
C ARG A 416 -23.77 5.93 -14.38
N ARG A 417 -23.25 7.12 -14.07
CA ARG A 417 -23.68 7.94 -12.93
C ARG A 417 -24.69 8.96 -13.41
N ASP A 418 -25.63 9.31 -12.54
CA ASP A 418 -26.59 10.38 -12.80
C ASP A 418 -25.86 11.73 -12.90
N GLU A 419 -26.42 12.64 -13.70
CA GLU A 419 -25.97 14.04 -13.74
C GLU A 419 -26.29 14.72 -12.39
N LEU A 420 -25.37 15.56 -11.90
CA LEU A 420 -25.47 16.24 -10.60
C LEU A 420 -26.41 17.44 -10.61
#